data_AF-A0A7Y8M441-F1
#
_entry.id   AF-A0A7Y8M441-F1
#
_cell.length_a   1.000
_cell.length_b   1.000
_cell.length_c   1.000
_cell.angle_alpha   90.00
_cell.angle_beta   90.00
_cell.angle_gamma   90.00
#
_symmetry.space_group_name_H-M   'P 1'
#
loop_
_entity.id
_entity.type
_entity.pdbx_description
1 polymer ?
#
loop_
_entity_poly.entity_id
_entity_poly.type
_entity_poly.pdbx_seq_one_letter_code
_entity_poly.pdbx_strand_id
1 'polypeptide(L)' 'MQALKELFSTDIGLLSTFTVAFAVGMIIFIYNFAKKHMDEDARNASRK' A
#
# COMPACT_ATOMS: atom_id res chain seq x y z
N MET A 1 -9.61 22.34 -15.28
CA MET A 1 -9.05 21.95 -13.95
C MET A 1 -10.06 22.26 -12.83
N GLN A 2 -11.23 21.63 -12.85
CA GLN A 2 -12.28 21.79 -11.81
C GLN A 2 -12.60 20.45 -11.12
N ALA A 3 -12.61 19.35 -11.89
CA ALA A 3 -12.87 18.00 -11.37
C ALA A 3 -11.92 17.52 -10.26
N LEU A 4 -10.62 17.84 -10.34
CA LEU A 4 -9.66 17.51 -9.28
C LEU A 4 -9.95 18.29 -7.99
N LYS A 5 -10.45 19.53 -8.09
CA LYS A 5 -10.72 20.38 -6.93
C LYS A 5 -12.00 19.94 -6.23
N GLU A 6 -13.02 19.53 -6.97
CA GLU A 6 -14.23 18.91 -6.40
C GLU A 6 -13.91 17.56 -5.74
N LEU A 7 -13.05 16.73 -6.33
CA LEU A 7 -12.65 15.46 -5.72
C LEU A 7 -11.90 15.63 -4.39
N PHE A 8 -11.08 16.68 -4.24
CA PHE A 8 -10.42 16.97 -2.96
C PHE A 8 -11.28 17.81 -1.99
N SER A 9 -12.30 18.52 -2.47
CA SER A 9 -13.16 19.38 -1.63
C SER A 9 -14.49 18.76 -1.22
N THR A 10 -14.95 17.68 -1.87
CA THR A 10 -16.18 16.97 -1.48
C THR A 10 -15.85 15.82 -0.53
N ASP A 11 -16.60 15.67 0.57
CA ASP A 11 -16.40 14.64 1.62
C ASP A 11 -16.21 13.23 1.06
N ILE A 12 -16.91 12.91 -0.04
CA ILE A 12 -16.84 11.61 -0.73
C ILE A 12 -15.49 11.38 -1.39
N GLY A 13 -14.91 12.41 -2.02
CA GLY A 13 -13.66 12.28 -2.75
C GLY A 13 -12.43 12.22 -1.85
N LEU A 14 -12.45 12.92 -0.71
CA LEU A 14 -11.40 12.81 0.30
C LEU A 14 -11.38 11.41 0.94
N LEU A 15 -12.54 10.88 1.34
CA LEU A 15 -12.66 9.56 1.95
C LEU A 15 -12.32 8.43 0.96
N SER A 16 -12.74 8.55 -0.29
CA SER A 16 -12.38 7.64 -1.39
C SER A 16 -10.87 7.64 -1.63
N THR A 17 -10.25 8.82 -1.75
CA THR A 17 -8.81 8.95 -1.99
C THR A 17 -8.01 8.40 -0.81
N PHE A 18 -8.47 8.67 0.42
CA PHE A 18 -7.85 8.14 1.63
C PHE A 18 -7.92 6.61 1.70
N THR A 19 -9.07 6.03 1.33
CA THR A 19 -9.25 4.58 1.29
C THR A 19 -8.31 3.93 0.28
N VAL A 20 -8.22 4.49 -0.94
CA VAL A 20 -7.31 3.98 -1.97
C VAL A 20 -5.85 4.12 -1.53
N ALA A 21 -5.46 5.28 -0.99
CA ALA A 21 -4.12 5.50 -0.46
C ALA A 21 -3.77 4.51 0.67
N PHE A 22 -4.70 4.26 1.59
CA PHE A 22 -4.53 3.30 2.67
C PHE A 22 -4.39 1.86 2.15
N ALA A 23 -5.26 1.45 1.22
CA ALA A 23 -5.19 0.13 0.61
C ALA A 23 -3.86 -0.10 -0.13
N VAL A 24 -3.42 0.88 -0.92
CA VAL A 24 -2.12 0.85 -1.60
C VAL A 24 -0.96 0.77 -0.60
N GLY A 25 -1.02 1.58 0.47
CA GLY A 25 -0.03 1.53 1.55
C GLY A 25 0.06 0.16 2.22
N MET A 26 -1.09 -0.46 2.50
CA MET A 26 -1.18 -1.81 3.06
C MET A 26 -0.60 -2.87 2.12
N ILE A 27 -0.88 -2.79 0.82
CA ILE A 27 -0.31 -3.70 -0.19
C ILE A 27 1.21 -3.60 -0.20
N ILE A 28 1.76 -2.39 -0.23
CA ILE A 28 3.21 -2.15 -0.21
C ILE A 28 3.82 -2.65 1.09
N PHE A 29 3.18 -2.39 2.24
CA PHE A 29 3.65 -2.84 3.54
C PHE A 29 3.72 -4.38 3.60
N ILE A 30 2.65 -5.07 3.21
CA ILE A 30 2.62 -6.55 3.20
C ILE A 30 3.64 -7.10 2.21
N TYR A 31 3.77 -6.52 1.02
CA TYR A 31 4.77 -6.95 0.04
C TYR A 31 6.20 -6.82 0.59
N ASN A 32 6.51 -5.68 1.22
CA ASN A 32 7.83 -5.47 1.84
C ASN A 32 8.07 -6.41 3.03
N PHE A 33 7.06 -6.61 3.87
CA PHE A 33 7.12 -7.53 5.01
C PHE A 33 7.35 -8.97 4.53
N ALA A 34 6.53 -9.44 3.59
CA ALA A 34 6.65 -10.77 3.01
C ALA A 34 8.00 -10.96 2.31
N LYS A 35 8.46 -9.99 1.52
CA LYS A 35 9.77 -10.06 0.85
C LYS A 35 10.92 -10.18 1.85
N LYS A 36 10.88 -9.40 2.93
CA LYS A 36 11.90 -9.48 4.00
C LYS A 36 11.89 -10.85 4.69
N HIS A 37 10.70 -11.40 4.94
CA HIS A 37 10.56 -12.73 5.55
C HIS A 37 10.99 -13.86 4.60
N MET A 38 10.64 -13.75 3.32
CA MET A 38 11.08 -14.69 2.29
C MET A 38 12.60 -14.69 2.10
N ASP A 39 13.27 -13.53 2.19
CA ASP A 39 14.73 -13.46 2.17
C ASP A 39 15.37 -14.12 3.40
N GLU A 40 14.74 -14.00 4.57
CA GLU A 40 15.18 -14.69 5.80
C GLU A 40 14.99 -16.21 5.68
N ASP A 41 13.85 -16.67 5.15
CA ASP A 41 13.58 -18.08 4.87
C ASP A 41 14.51 -18.64 3.79
N ALA A 42 14.76 -17.89 2.71
CA ALA A 42 15.68 -18.30 1.65
C ALA A 42 17.13 -18.43 2.17
N ARG A 43 17.56 -17.55 3.09
CA ARG A 43 18.89 -17.63 3.73
C ARG A 43 19.01 -18.80 4.70
N ASN A 44 17.93 -19.20 5.36
CA ASN A 44 17.93 -20.37 6.22
C ASN A 44 17.78 -21.68 5.41
N ALA A 45 17.02 -21.67 4.33
CA ALA A 45 16.86 -22.82 3.42
C ALA A 45 18.15 -23.12 2.65
N SER A 46 18.95 -22.11 2.29
CA SER A 46 20.24 -22.27 1.61
C SER A 46 21.40 -22.74 2.52
N ARG A 47 21.17 -22.87 3.83
CA ARG A 47 22.15 -23.39 4.80
C ARG A 47 22.03 -24.90 5.06
N LYS A 48 21.09 -25.59 4.42
CA LYS A 48 20.90 -27.04 4.53
C LYS A 48 21.40 -27.73 3.28
#